data_AF-A0A3B5PWX6-F1
#
_entry.id   AF-A0A3B5PWX6-F1
#
_cell.length_a   1.000
_cell.length_b   1.000
_cell.length_c   1.000
_cell.angle_alpha   90.00
_cell.angle_beta   90.00
_cell.angle_gamma   90.00
#
_symmetry.space_group_name_H-M   'P 1'
#
loop_
_entity.id
_entity.type
_entity.pdbx_description
1 polymer ?
#
loop_
_entity_poly.entity_id
_entity_poly.type
_entity_poly.pdbx_seq_one_letter_code
_entity_poly.pdbx_strand_id
1 'polypeptide(L)'
;MGFAVPTSEELVLRALKDLGDTELKEFKWYLQKSEVLGGLPIIPKSRIDKADRTDTVDQMLHTYCESIVEVTKKVLRKVQSCSETGVLQEEI
;
A
#
# COMPACT_ATOMS: atom_id res chain seq x y z
N MET A 1 -20.04 -17.79 -19.35
CA MET A 1 -18.93 -16.81 -19.21
C MET A 1 -19.13 -16.11 -17.88
N GLY A 2 -18.50 -16.59 -16.81
CA GLY A 2 -18.52 -15.88 -15.53
C GLY A 2 -17.63 -14.67 -15.67
N PHE A 3 -18.20 -13.46 -15.69
CA PHE A 3 -17.40 -12.26 -15.54
C PHE A 3 -16.92 -12.27 -14.09
N ALA A 4 -15.72 -12.83 -13.88
CA ALA A 4 -15.00 -12.61 -12.65
C ALA A 4 -14.82 -11.08 -12.55
N VAL A 5 -15.60 -10.46 -11.67
CA VAL A 5 -15.35 -9.08 -11.29
C VAL A 5 -13.94 -9.08 -10.72
N PRO A 6 -13.01 -8.32 -11.30
CA PRO A 6 -11.65 -8.26 -10.78
C PRO A 6 -11.75 -7.75 -9.34
N THR A 7 -11.35 -8.60 -8.40
CA THR A 7 -11.41 -8.29 -6.97
C THR A 7 -10.47 -7.10 -6.68
N SER A 8 -10.78 -6.34 -5.64
CA SER A 8 -9.93 -5.25 -5.16
C SER A 8 -8.46 -5.66 -4.99
N GLU A 9 -8.20 -6.91 -4.58
CA GLU A 9 -6.86 -7.48 -4.48
C GLU A 9 -6.12 -7.53 -5.83
N GLU A 10 -6.78 -7.92 -6.92
CA GLU A 10 -6.16 -8.07 -8.24
C GLU A 10 -5.73 -6.71 -8.79
N LEU A 11 -6.56 -5.68 -8.55
CA LEU A 11 -6.27 -4.30 -8.95
C LEU A 11 -5.08 -3.72 -8.19
N VAL A 12 -4.90 -4.11 -6.93
CA VAL A 12 -3.77 -3.70 -6.10
C VAL A 12 -2.53 -4.50 -6.49
N LEU A 13 -2.64 -5.81 -6.65
CA LEU A 13 -1.56 -6.71 -7.02
C LEU A 13 -0.94 -6.35 -8.36
N ARG A 14 -1.76 -6.04 -9.38
CA ARG A 14 -1.24 -5.59 -10.68
C ARG A 14 -0.44 -4.28 -10.54
N ALA A 15 -0.89 -3.36 -9.69
CA ALA A 15 -0.19 -2.09 -9.48
C ALA A 15 1.15 -2.33 -8.77
N LEU A 16 1.17 -3.18 -7.74
CA LEU A 16 2.42 -3.57 -7.04
C LEU A 16 3.38 -4.39 -7.92
N LYS A 17 2.87 -5.10 -8.94
CA LYS A 17 3.68 -5.79 -9.95
C LYS A 17 4.29 -4.83 -10.96
N ASP A 18 3.61 -3.72 -11.24
CA ASP A 18 4.12 -2.66 -12.11
C ASP A 18 5.23 -1.84 -11.42
N LEU A 19 5.18 -1.75 -10.08
CA LEU A 19 6.22 -1.12 -9.27
C LEU A 19 7.53 -1.93 -9.24
N GLY A 20 8.65 -1.22 -9.34
CA GLY A 20 9.98 -1.76 -9.08
C GLY A 20 10.16 -2.21 -7.62
N ASP A 21 11.21 -2.96 -7.33
CA ASP A 21 11.49 -3.45 -5.97
C ASP A 21 11.79 -2.29 -4.99
N THR A 22 12.35 -1.19 -5.48
CA THR A 22 12.58 0.05 -4.70
C THR A 22 11.25 0.69 -4.31
N GLU A 23 10.38 1.00 -5.28
CA GLU A 23 9.05 1.54 -5.00
C GLU A 23 8.21 0.63 -4.11
N LEU A 24 8.29 -0.69 -4.30
CA LEU A 24 7.58 -1.65 -3.45
C LEU A 24 8.07 -1.57 -1.99
N LYS A 25 9.38 -1.40 -1.79
CA LYS A 25 9.96 -1.25 -0.46
C LYS A 25 9.49 0.05 0.21
N GLU A 26 9.41 1.14 -0.53
CA GLU A 26 8.84 2.42 -0.06
C GLU A 26 7.34 2.29 0.22
N PHE A 27 6.59 1.59 -0.62
CA PHE A 27 5.17 1.33 -0.43
C PHE A 27 4.92 0.63 0.91
N LYS A 28 5.66 -0.44 1.21
CA LYS A 28 5.62 -1.13 2.52
C LYS A 28 6.01 -0.23 3.67
N TRP A 29 6.92 0.72 3.46
CA TRP A 29 7.31 1.70 4.46
C TRP A 29 6.18 2.68 4.77
N TYR A 30 5.49 3.19 3.74
CA TYR A 30 4.35 4.10 3.91
C TYR A 30 3.12 3.43 4.51
N LEU A 31 2.92 2.13 4.30
CA LEU A 31 1.85 1.38 5.00
C LEU A 31 2.06 1.28 6.51
N GLN A 32 3.27 1.55 6.99
CA GLN A 32 3.57 1.66 8.42
C GLN A 32 3.36 3.09 8.94
N LYS A 33 3.06 4.06 8.07
CA LYS A 33 2.83 5.46 8.43
C LYS A 33 1.33 5.71 8.58
N SER A 34 0.87 5.83 9.82
CA SER A 34 -0.52 6.17 10.15
C SER A 34 -0.98 7.47 9.50
N GLU A 35 -0.05 8.40 9.28
CA GLU A 35 -0.28 9.68 8.59
C GLU A 35 -0.71 9.51 7.13
N VAL A 36 -0.05 8.60 6.39
CA VAL A 36 -0.44 8.30 5.01
C VAL A 36 -1.79 7.60 4.98
N LEU A 37 -1.99 6.69 5.92
CA LEU A 37 -3.21 5.93 6.10
C LEU A 37 -4.40 6.77 6.61
N GLY A 38 -4.16 7.99 7.10
CA GLY A 38 -5.23 8.92 7.51
C GLY A 38 -6.11 8.39 8.63
N GLY A 39 -5.53 7.67 9.60
CA GLY A 39 -6.26 7.08 10.73
C GLY A 39 -6.71 5.64 10.52
N LEU A 40 -6.43 5.03 9.36
CA LEU A 40 -6.62 3.60 9.17
C LEU A 40 -5.57 2.78 9.94
N PRO A 41 -5.90 1.55 10.35
CA PRO A 41 -4.98 0.69 11.10
C PRO A 41 -3.68 0.46 10.35
N ILE A 42 -2.54 0.75 10.99
CA ILE A 42 -1.21 0.48 10.45
C ILE A 42 -0.90 -1.02 10.45
N ILE A 43 -0.28 -1.50 9.38
CA ILE A 43 0.21 -2.88 9.33
C ILE A 43 1.58 -2.91 10.01
N PRO A 44 1.78 -3.77 11.02
CA PRO A 44 3.04 -3.81 11.76
C PRO A 44 4.20 -4.25 10.86
N LYS A 45 5.36 -3.62 11.04
CA LYS A 45 6.58 -3.89 10.26
C LYS A 45 6.91 -5.37 10.17
N SER A 46 6.84 -6.09 11.29
CA SER A 46 7.19 -7.52 11.32
C SER A 46 6.33 -8.38 10.37
N ARG A 47 5.09 -7.96 10.10
CA ARG A 47 4.22 -8.67 9.17
C ARG A 47 4.49 -8.27 7.72
N ILE A 48 4.77 -7.00 7.45
CA ILE A 48 4.91 -6.49 6.08
C ILE A 48 6.34 -6.57 5.51
N ASP A 49 7.34 -6.52 6.39
CA ASP A 49 8.77 -6.63 6.04
C ASP A 49 9.10 -8.01 5.45
N LYS A 50 8.48 -9.06 6.01
CA LYS A 50 8.58 -10.44 5.53
C LYS A 50 7.53 -10.79 4.47
N ALA A 51 6.54 -9.94 4.23
CA ALA A 51 5.48 -10.20 3.27
C ALA A 51 6.00 -10.09 1.84
N ASP A 52 5.64 -11.05 0.99
CA ASP A 52 5.82 -10.94 -0.46
C ASP A 52 4.86 -9.91 -1.08
N ARG A 53 4.99 -9.65 -2.39
CA ARG A 53 4.05 -8.77 -3.13
C ARG A 53 2.60 -9.21 -2.87
N THR A 54 2.32 -10.50 -2.98
CA THR A 54 0.98 -11.05 -2.79
C THR A 54 0.53 -11.03 -1.33
N ASP A 55 1.41 -11.41 -0.40
CA ASP A 55 1.10 -11.38 1.05
C ASP A 55 0.87 -9.95 1.55
N THR A 56 1.57 -8.96 0.97
CA THR A 56 1.32 -7.54 1.25
C THR A 56 -0.10 -7.15 0.87
N VAL A 57 -0.55 -7.54 -0.34
CA VAL A 57 -1.93 -7.28 -0.78
C VAL A 57 -2.93 -8.00 0.09
N ASP A 58 -2.68 -9.26 0.43
CA ASP A 58 -3.56 -10.05 1.30
C ASP A 58 -3.69 -9.41 2.69
N GLN A 59 -2.59 -8.98 3.30
CA GLN A 59 -2.62 -8.28 4.59
C GLN A 59 -3.36 -6.95 4.51
N MET A 60 -3.18 -6.18 3.42
CA MET A 60 -3.92 -4.96 3.20
C MET A 60 -5.41 -5.24 2.96
N LEU A 61 -5.76 -6.34 2.29
CA LEU A 61 -7.15 -6.76 2.08
C LEU A 61 -7.79 -7.19 3.39
N HIS A 62 -7.07 -7.98 4.18
CA HIS A 62 -7.54 -8.42 5.49
C HIS A 62 -7.73 -7.24 6.45
N THR A 63 -6.94 -6.17 6.29
CA THR A 63 -6.98 -5.00 7.18
C THR A 63 -7.99 -3.94 6.72
N TYR A 64 -8.05 -3.66 5.41
CA TYR A 64 -8.84 -2.56 4.85
C TYR A 64 -10.03 -3.03 4.01
N CYS A 65 -10.12 -4.32 3.69
CA CYS A 65 -11.17 -5.00 2.91
C CYS A 65 -11.61 -4.21 1.67
N GLU A 66 -12.64 -3.37 1.79
CA GLU A 66 -13.16 -2.55 0.70
C GLU A 66 -12.32 -1.29 0.43
N SER A 67 -11.69 -0.73 1.47
CA SER A 67 -10.85 0.47 1.39
C SER A 67 -9.41 0.19 0.91
N ILE A 68 -9.06 -1.06 0.63
CA ILE A 68 -7.71 -1.43 0.16
C ILE A 68 -7.31 -0.66 -1.10
N VAL A 69 -8.23 -0.47 -2.03
CA VAL A 69 -7.96 0.22 -3.30
C VAL A 69 -7.64 1.69 -3.05
N GLU A 70 -8.34 2.33 -2.13
CA GLU A 70 -8.09 3.73 -1.75
C GLU A 70 -6.75 3.89 -1.05
N VAL A 71 -6.46 3.01 -0.09
CA VAL A 71 -5.17 2.99 0.62
C VAL A 71 -4.02 2.80 -0.36
N THR A 72 -4.11 1.78 -1.23
CA THR A 72 -3.09 1.50 -2.23
C THR A 72 -2.88 2.68 -3.16
N LYS A 73 -3.95 3.30 -3.68
CA LYS A 73 -3.84 4.49 -4.55
C LYS A 73 -3.16 5.65 -3.84
N LYS A 74 -3.48 5.88 -2.56
CA LYS A 74 -2.91 6.99 -1.76
C LYS A 74 -1.42 6.76 -1.49
N VAL A 75 -1.04 5.53 -1.15
CA VAL A 75 0.35 5.14 -0.92
C VAL A 75 1.15 5.16 -2.24
N LEU A 76 0.60 4.60 -3.32
CA LEU A 76 1.20 4.65 -4.66
C LEU A 76 1.51 6.08 -5.09
N ARG A 77 0.56 7.00 -4.90
CA ARG A 77 0.76 8.42 -5.20
C ARG A 77 1.92 9.01 -4.40
N LYS A 78 2.10 8.61 -3.13
CA LYS A 78 3.24 9.04 -2.30
C LYS A 78 4.56 8.48 -2.81
N VAL A 79 4.61 7.19 -3.13
CA VAL A 79 5.83 6.53 -3.66
C VAL A 79 6.25 7.15 -4.99
N GLN A 80 5.32 7.29 -5.93
CA GLN A 80 5.59 7.94 -7.23
C GLN A 80 5.95 9.42 -7.09
N SER A 81 5.46 10.10 -6.04
CA SER A 81 5.76 11.50 -5.77
C SER A 81 7.08 11.72 -5.02
N CYS A 82 7.66 10.71 -4.38
CA CYS A 82 8.82 10.88 -3.50
C CYS A 82 10.17 10.96 -4.25
N SER A 83 10.18 10.96 -5.59
CA SER A 83 11.34 11.41 -6.36
C SER A 83 11.61 12.92 -6.20
N GLU A 84 10.63 13.70 -5.73
CA GLU A 84 10.79 15.11 -5.35
C GLU A 84 10.44 15.35 -3.87
N THR A 85 11.50 15.49 -3.08
CA THR A 85 11.63 16.33 -1.88
C THR A 85 10.45 16.50 -0.91
N GLY A 86 10.67 16.04 0.32
CA GLY A 86 10.49 16.82 1.55
C GLY A 86 9.08 17.32 1.89
N VAL A 87 8.46 16.70 2.89
CA VAL A 87 8.00 17.43 4.08
C VAL A 87 7.94 16.44 5.24
N LEU A 88 8.69 16.78 6.29
CA LEU A 88 8.38 16.38 7.65
C LEU A 88 6.97 16.90 7.93
N GLN A 89 5.98 16.03 8.10
CA GLN A 89 4.88 16.40 8.99
C GLN A 89 5.42 16.25 10.41
N GLU A 90 6.15 17.27 10.82
CA GLU A 90 6.31 17.59 12.23
C GLU A 90 5.17 18.55 12.54
N GLU A 91 4.11 18.05 13.17
CA GLU A 91 3.30 18.88 14.05
C GLU A 91 3.65 18.45 15.48
N ILE A 92 4.34 19.32 16.22
CA ILE A 92 3.95 19.92 17.53
C ILE A 92 4.95 21.04 17.87
#